data_AF-X5YKT5-F1
#
_entry.id   AF-X5YKT5-F1
#
_cell.length_a   1.000
_cell.length_b   1.000
_cell.length_c   1.000
_cell.angle_alpha   90.00
_cell.angle_beta   90.00
_cell.angle_gamma   90.00
#
_symmetry.space_group_name_H-M   'P 1'
#
loop_
_entity.id
_entity.type
_entity.pdbx_description
1 polymer ?
#
loop_
_entity_poly.entity_id
_entity_poly.type
_entity_poly.pdbx_seq_one_letter_code
_entity_poly.pdbx_strand_id
1 'polypeptide(L)'
;MATTILRTSDGKLDSQDLESLANLEKRLEHGSRKLLLYLHGGLVDQKSAEEMATRLSAAGGLNPPDDWEQVYVIWRTGVAETLRANWLDLFENDRLYRALFKKLMPYISEKLGGLTPVGRGGAIVNPMTDDEVEAALQSRSDHPFADLEEKPSVPGIASSRAAALGNVSDDDVEMELGKRIELDPDLQKVCANIDTYIARKTLDVSRGNHVADAVQGEKTFSKVNTEIQSEWEDRDQVTGRPRALLIGGSLISVAKHGVRIAIRVISRMRKGRDHGVHATIAEEMVREFYGDLIGSIVWGMMVKDARDHFNPGSVGPRLISALSGVKDLQLLVVGHSAGSIWATEFLSARNAPGVPPADLVLLAPAIRIKRFADFLSSAPDAIRNFRMFIMSDKLERADVLLGKGYGFLYPSSLLYLVSGLFESEGEDGAFDAALLGMDRFVGQEPPKLSDQKEIAALEKVRAFLNAEPNRVILSESNAGAGLNCLSHAHGAFDDDPKTLASVATYLG
;
A
#
# COMPACT_ATOMS: atom_id res chain seq x y z
N MET A 1 -13.17 33.91 9.35
CA MET A 1 -12.90 32.68 10.12
C MET A 1 -11.48 32.23 9.80
N ALA A 2 -10.72 31.78 10.80
CA ALA A 2 -9.30 31.49 10.61
C ALA A 2 -9.09 29.97 10.45
N THR A 3 -9.17 29.48 9.22
CA THR A 3 -8.58 28.18 8.88
C THR A 3 -7.08 28.24 9.18
N THR A 4 -6.60 27.34 10.04
CA THR A 4 -5.18 27.23 10.37
C THR A 4 -4.59 26.06 9.62
N ILE A 5 -3.63 26.34 8.74
CA ILE A 5 -2.85 25.32 8.05
C ILE A 5 -1.48 25.26 8.73
N LEU A 6 -1.08 24.07 9.16
CA LEU A 6 0.19 23.81 9.83
C LEU A 6 1.00 22.84 8.98
N ARG A 7 1.98 23.33 8.23
CA ARG A 7 2.87 22.48 7.44
C ARG A 7 3.98 21.93 8.30
N THR A 8 4.30 20.67 8.06
CA THR A 8 5.32 19.97 8.80
C THR A 8 6.27 19.18 7.91
N SER A 9 7.49 19.02 8.40
CA SER A 9 8.52 18.18 7.83
C SER A 9 9.42 17.64 8.94
N ASP A 10 9.76 16.35 8.88
CA ASP A 10 10.59 15.65 9.88
C ASP A 10 10.09 15.85 11.33
N GLY A 11 8.77 15.77 11.53
CA GLY A 11 8.06 15.94 12.79
C GLY A 11 7.95 17.39 13.26
N LYS A 12 8.53 18.35 12.54
CA LYS A 12 8.62 19.75 12.96
C LYS A 12 7.70 20.64 12.16
N LEU A 13 7.19 21.68 12.80
CA LEU A 13 6.45 22.74 12.13
C LEU A 13 7.41 23.54 11.25
N ASP A 14 6.98 23.82 10.03
CA ASP A 14 7.70 24.71 9.14
C ASP A 14 7.79 26.11 9.72
N SER A 15 8.93 26.78 9.54
CA SER A 15 9.19 28.11 10.10
C SER A 15 8.14 29.15 9.69
N GLN A 16 7.58 29.02 8.47
CA GLN A 16 6.54 29.90 7.96
C GLN A 16 5.20 29.78 8.71
N ASP A 17 4.93 28.65 9.35
CA ASP A 17 3.65 28.39 10.03
C ASP A 17 3.74 28.58 11.56
N LEU A 18 4.89 29.02 12.08
CA LEU A 18 5.06 29.36 13.50
C LEU A 18 4.09 30.46 13.97
N GLU A 19 3.85 31.46 13.13
CA GLU A 19 2.90 32.54 13.42
C GLU A 19 1.46 32.03 13.37
N SER A 20 1.13 31.15 12.40
CA SER A 20 -0.18 30.49 12.30
C SER A 20 -0.50 29.72 13.58
N LEU A 21 0.46 28.95 14.11
CA LEU A 21 0.29 28.22 15.36
C LEU A 21 0.16 29.17 16.57
N ALA A 22 0.97 30.22 16.65
CA ALA A 22 0.86 31.20 17.74
C ALA A 22 -0.50 31.93 17.73
N ASN A 23 -1.04 32.20 16.55
CA ASN A 23 -2.36 32.79 16.40
C ASN A 23 -3.48 31.82 16.79
N LEU A 24 -3.33 30.52 16.49
CA LEU A 24 -4.25 29.48 16.98
C LEU A 24 -4.25 29.40 18.51
N GLU A 25 -3.06 29.34 19.13
CA GLU A 25 -2.90 29.31 20.60
C GLU A 25 -3.67 30.46 21.27
N LYS A 26 -3.48 31.70 20.78
CA LYS A 26 -4.20 32.88 21.30
C LYS A 26 -5.71 32.77 21.17
N ARG A 27 -6.23 32.19 20.07
CA ARG A 27 -7.68 32.03 19.86
C ARG A 27 -8.27 30.95 20.79
N LEU A 28 -7.53 29.87 21.02
CA LEU A 28 -7.92 28.81 21.95
C LEU A 28 -7.95 29.31 23.40
N GLU A 29 -7.03 30.18 23.79
CA GLU A 29 -7.04 30.81 25.13
C GLU A 29 -8.27 31.71 25.38
N HIS A 30 -8.84 32.33 24.34
CA HIS A 30 -9.77 33.45 24.50
C HIS A 30 -11.20 33.20 23.99
N GLY A 31 -11.56 32.04 23.42
CA GLY A 31 -12.94 31.89 22.95
C GLY A 31 -13.42 30.57 22.39
N SER A 32 -12.59 29.79 21.68
CA SER A 32 -13.12 28.58 21.04
C SER A 32 -13.07 27.36 21.96
N ARG A 33 -14.22 26.68 22.08
CA ARG A 33 -14.35 25.41 22.79
C ARG A 33 -14.54 24.24 21.84
N LYS A 34 -14.49 24.45 20.53
CA LYS A 34 -14.70 23.39 19.55
C LYS A 34 -13.59 23.43 18.51
N LEU A 35 -12.98 22.29 18.25
CA LEU A 35 -11.87 22.18 17.31
C LEU A 35 -12.00 20.95 16.42
N LEU A 36 -11.90 21.18 15.12
CA LEU A 36 -11.68 20.17 14.10
C LEU A 36 -10.18 20.10 13.82
N LEU A 37 -9.60 18.93 14.05
CA LEU A 37 -8.24 18.59 13.63
C LEU A 37 -8.33 17.62 12.46
N TYR A 38 -7.97 18.09 11.27
CA TYR A 38 -7.95 17.28 10.05
C TYR A 38 -6.51 16.93 9.66
N LEU A 39 -6.28 15.64 9.43
CA LEU A 39 -4.98 15.04 9.14
C LEU A 39 -5.09 14.33 7.79
N HIS A 40 -4.41 14.87 6.77
CA HIS A 40 -4.55 14.37 5.40
C HIS A 40 -3.84 13.02 5.18
N GLY A 41 -4.14 12.39 4.05
CA GLY A 41 -3.53 11.15 3.61
C GLY A 41 -2.08 11.27 3.17
N GLY A 42 -1.37 10.15 3.19
CA GLY A 42 -0.02 10.09 2.67
C GLY A 42 0.04 10.15 1.14
N LEU A 43 1.22 10.44 0.58
CA LEU A 43 1.45 10.53 -0.87
C LEU A 43 0.59 11.59 -1.57
N VAL A 44 0.38 12.70 -0.88
CA VAL A 44 -0.26 13.91 -1.39
C VAL A 44 0.78 15.01 -1.39
N ASP A 45 0.93 15.71 -2.51
CA ASP A 45 1.82 16.86 -2.58
C ASP A 45 1.27 18.06 -1.79
N GLN A 46 2.15 18.97 -1.42
CA GLN A 46 1.78 20.09 -0.54
C GLN A 46 0.67 20.96 -1.15
N LYS A 47 0.71 21.20 -2.47
CA LYS A 47 -0.27 22.06 -3.13
C LYS A 47 -1.65 21.39 -3.11
N SER A 48 -1.73 20.12 -3.47
CA SER A 48 -2.99 19.36 -3.40
C SER A 48 -3.55 19.30 -1.97
N ALA A 49 -2.69 19.14 -0.96
CA ALA A 49 -3.13 19.15 0.44
C ALA A 49 -3.66 20.52 0.91
N GLU A 50 -3.07 21.63 0.44
CA GLU A 50 -3.56 22.98 0.74
C GLU A 50 -4.89 23.28 0.03
N GLU A 51 -5.03 22.85 -1.22
CA GLU A 51 -6.28 22.93 -1.98
C GLU A 51 -7.39 22.11 -1.30
N MET A 52 -7.07 20.90 -0.84
CA MET A 52 -7.97 20.06 -0.03
C MET A 52 -8.39 20.78 1.26
N ALA A 53 -7.47 21.36 2.03
CA ALA A 53 -7.81 22.09 3.26
C ALA A 53 -8.76 23.27 3.00
N THR A 54 -8.53 23.99 1.90
CA THR A 54 -9.39 25.10 1.45
C THR A 54 -10.78 24.58 1.07
N ARG A 55 -10.86 23.49 0.30
CA ARG A 55 -12.10 22.87 -0.14
C ARG A 55 -12.93 22.34 1.04
N LEU A 56 -12.29 21.65 1.99
CA LEU A 56 -12.95 21.10 3.17
C LEU A 56 -13.54 22.20 4.07
N SER A 57 -12.89 23.37 4.12
CA SER A 57 -13.37 24.54 4.86
C SER A 57 -14.53 25.27 4.17
N ALA A 58 -14.77 25.02 2.88
CA ALA A 58 -15.75 25.73 2.06
C ALA A 58 -17.12 25.03 2.00
N ALA A 59 -18.14 25.73 1.50
CA ALA A 59 -19.44 25.16 1.20
C ALA A 59 -19.31 23.99 0.21
N GLY A 60 -19.84 22.82 0.58
CA GLY A 60 -19.66 21.57 -0.16
C GLY A 60 -18.55 20.66 0.38
N GLY A 61 -17.70 21.18 1.28
CA GLY A 61 -16.79 20.41 2.11
C GLY A 61 -17.42 19.99 3.45
N LEU A 62 -16.61 19.93 4.51
CA LEU A 62 -17.11 19.78 5.89
C LEU A 62 -17.84 21.05 6.35
N ASN A 63 -17.40 22.21 5.85
CA ASN A 63 -17.94 23.53 6.16
C ASN A 63 -18.26 23.72 7.67
N PRO A 64 -17.28 23.58 8.58
CA PRO A 64 -17.54 23.68 10.01
C PRO A 64 -18.17 25.02 10.38
N PRO A 65 -19.13 25.04 11.33
CA PRO A 65 -19.75 26.28 11.78
C PRO A 65 -18.73 27.27 12.37
N ASP A 66 -19.08 28.56 12.40
CA ASP A 66 -18.21 29.66 12.83
C ASP A 66 -17.65 29.53 14.25
N ASP A 67 -18.26 28.71 15.10
CA ASP A 67 -17.82 28.43 16.47
C ASP A 67 -16.81 27.27 16.58
N TRP A 68 -16.39 26.69 15.44
CA TRP A 68 -15.32 25.69 15.36
C TRP A 68 -14.01 26.29 14.85
N GLU A 69 -12.92 26.04 15.59
CA GLU A 69 -11.57 26.22 15.06
C GLU A 69 -11.24 25.07 14.11
N GLN A 70 -10.63 25.41 12.97
CA GLN A 70 -10.29 24.44 11.93
C GLN A 70 -8.78 24.38 11.78
N VAL A 71 -8.20 23.22 12.07
CA VAL A 71 -6.76 22.99 12.01
C VAL A 71 -6.50 21.86 11.03
N TYR A 72 -5.75 22.16 9.97
CA TYR A 72 -5.30 21.19 8.97
C TYR A 72 -3.79 21.03 9.12
N VAL A 73 -3.33 19.82 9.46
CA VAL A 73 -1.89 19.52 9.51
C VAL A 73 -1.50 18.94 8.16
N ILE A 74 -0.52 19.57 7.51
CA ILE A 74 0.02 19.17 6.21
C ILE A 74 1.46 18.67 6.33
N TRP A 75 1.69 17.36 6.34
CA TRP A 75 3.05 16.83 6.35
C TRP A 75 3.54 16.52 4.93
N ARG A 76 4.74 16.98 4.61
CA ARG A 76 5.27 16.90 3.24
C ARG A 76 5.54 15.46 2.81
N THR A 77 4.89 15.05 1.71
CA THR A 77 5.16 13.77 1.04
C THR A 77 5.47 13.93 -0.45
N GLY A 78 6.27 14.94 -0.83
CA GLY A 78 6.61 15.34 -2.22
C GLY A 78 7.34 14.32 -3.11
N VAL A 79 7.10 13.04 -2.86
CA VAL A 79 7.59 11.85 -3.54
C VAL A 79 6.48 11.16 -4.34
N ALA A 80 5.21 11.53 -4.17
CA ALA A 80 4.08 10.89 -4.83
C ALA A 80 4.16 10.91 -6.37
N GLU A 81 4.50 12.06 -6.96
CA GLU A 81 4.68 12.21 -8.41
C GLU A 81 5.85 11.38 -8.93
N THR A 82 6.94 11.36 -8.16
CA THR A 82 8.13 10.55 -8.47
C THR A 82 7.80 9.07 -8.43
N LEU A 83 7.02 8.62 -7.43
CA LEU A 83 6.56 7.23 -7.37
C LEU A 83 5.68 6.90 -8.57
N ARG A 84 4.68 7.72 -8.89
CA ARG A 84 3.82 7.52 -10.07
C ARG A 84 4.65 7.39 -11.36
N ALA A 85 5.63 8.26 -11.55
CA ALA A 85 6.51 8.22 -12.72
C ALA A 85 7.36 6.94 -12.76
N ASN A 86 7.94 6.53 -11.63
CA ASN A 86 8.72 5.30 -11.52
C ASN A 86 7.88 4.05 -11.81
N TRP A 87 6.63 4.02 -11.32
CA TRP A 87 5.67 2.95 -11.62
C TRP A 87 5.38 2.89 -13.11
N LEU A 88 4.96 4.00 -13.72
CA LEU A 88 4.67 4.03 -15.15
C LEU A 88 5.87 3.56 -15.98
N ASP A 89 7.07 4.06 -15.67
CA ASP A 89 8.29 3.69 -16.39
C ASP A 89 8.70 2.22 -16.16
N LEU A 90 8.52 1.68 -14.95
CA LEU A 90 8.79 0.26 -14.69
C LEU A 90 7.95 -0.61 -15.61
N PHE A 91 6.64 -0.46 -15.57
CA PHE A 91 5.76 -1.39 -16.27
C PHE A 91 5.69 -1.11 -17.79
N GLU A 92 5.86 0.15 -18.21
CA GLU A 92 5.85 0.50 -19.63
C GLU A 92 7.19 0.23 -20.33
N ASN A 93 8.32 0.44 -19.65
CA ASN A 93 9.61 0.48 -20.34
C ASN A 93 10.63 -0.54 -19.83
N ASP A 94 10.39 -1.21 -18.71
CA ASP A 94 11.34 -2.20 -18.20
C ASP A 94 11.17 -3.57 -18.88
N ARG A 95 12.20 -3.98 -19.62
CA ARG A 95 12.19 -5.23 -20.38
C ARG A 95 12.32 -6.47 -19.50
N LEU A 96 13.03 -6.37 -18.38
CA LEU A 96 13.16 -7.49 -17.44
C LEU A 96 11.81 -7.75 -16.76
N TYR A 97 11.17 -6.69 -16.27
CA TYR A 97 9.83 -6.77 -15.68
C TYR A 97 8.86 -7.46 -16.64
N ARG A 98 8.74 -6.92 -17.86
CA ARG A 98 7.81 -7.47 -18.87
C ARG A 98 8.10 -8.93 -19.22
N ALA A 99 9.37 -9.26 -19.51
CA ALA A 99 9.74 -10.62 -19.89
C ALA A 99 9.49 -11.61 -18.75
N LEU A 100 9.84 -11.25 -17.51
CA LEU A 100 9.64 -12.13 -16.35
C LEU A 100 8.17 -12.24 -15.96
N PHE A 101 7.41 -11.14 -15.99
CA PHE A 101 5.95 -11.15 -15.73
C PHE A 101 5.23 -12.09 -16.69
N LYS A 102 5.60 -12.05 -17.99
CA LYS A 102 5.10 -12.96 -19.03
C LYS A 102 5.45 -14.43 -18.81
N LYS A 103 6.41 -14.77 -17.93
CA LYS A 103 6.70 -16.16 -17.54
C LYS A 103 6.02 -16.56 -16.25
N LEU A 104 5.96 -15.64 -15.29
CA LEU A 104 5.31 -15.89 -14.00
C LEU A 104 3.80 -16.04 -14.15
N MET A 105 3.14 -15.19 -14.94
CA MET A 105 1.68 -15.23 -15.10
C MET A 105 1.17 -16.56 -15.69
N PRO A 106 1.69 -17.06 -16.83
CA PRO A 106 1.34 -18.39 -17.35
C PRO A 106 1.63 -19.52 -16.36
N TYR A 107 2.80 -19.49 -15.71
CA TYR A 107 3.20 -20.52 -14.76
C TYR A 107 2.26 -20.59 -13.55
N ILE A 108 1.93 -19.44 -12.95
CA ILE A 108 1.00 -19.39 -11.82
C ILE A 108 -0.42 -19.78 -12.26
N SER A 109 -0.86 -19.33 -13.44
CA SER A 109 -2.13 -19.74 -14.03
C SER A 109 -2.21 -21.27 -14.22
N GLU A 110 -1.12 -21.90 -14.68
CA GLU A 110 -1.02 -23.36 -14.81
C GLU A 110 -1.16 -24.06 -13.46
N LYS A 111 -0.47 -23.58 -12.41
CA LYS A 111 -0.58 -24.17 -11.07
C LYS A 111 -1.97 -24.01 -10.47
N LEU A 112 -2.72 -22.98 -10.84
CA LEU A 112 -4.12 -22.80 -10.46
C LEU A 112 -5.08 -23.67 -11.28
N GLY A 113 -4.80 -23.89 -12.56
CA GLY A 113 -5.65 -24.69 -13.47
C GLY A 113 -5.37 -26.21 -13.47
N GLY A 114 -4.17 -26.63 -13.03
CA GLY A 114 -3.68 -28.01 -13.10
C GLY A 114 -4.31 -29.02 -12.13
N LEU A 115 -5.25 -28.60 -11.29
CA LEU A 115 -5.91 -29.47 -10.30
C LEU A 115 -7.44 -29.41 -10.43
N THR A 116 -7.95 -30.11 -11.43
CA THR A 116 -9.32 -30.66 -11.36
C THR A 116 -9.24 -32.15 -11.06
N PRO A 117 -9.92 -32.66 -10.01
CA PRO A 117 -10.23 -34.08 -9.94
C PRO A 117 -11.04 -34.42 -11.19
N VAL A 118 -10.60 -35.44 -11.94
CA VAL A 118 -11.33 -35.99 -13.07
C VAL A 118 -12.74 -36.39 -12.58
N GLY A 119 -13.71 -35.51 -12.82
CA GLY A 119 -15.11 -35.66 -12.43
C GLY A 119 -15.98 -34.84 -13.38
N ARG A 120 -16.91 -35.52 -14.05
CA ARG A 120 -17.71 -35.02 -15.17
C ARG A 120 -18.45 -33.71 -14.81
N GLY A 121 -17.95 -32.58 -15.28
CA GLY A 121 -18.68 -31.29 -15.28
C GLY A 121 -17.86 -30.02 -15.02
N GLY A 122 -16.60 -30.11 -14.57
CA GLY A 122 -15.75 -28.94 -14.35
C GLY A 122 -15.21 -28.34 -15.65
N ALA A 123 -15.35 -27.03 -15.84
CA ALA A 123 -14.71 -26.32 -16.96
C ALA A 123 -13.18 -26.51 -16.87
N ILE A 124 -12.55 -26.95 -17.97
CA ILE A 124 -11.10 -27.05 -18.08
C ILE A 124 -10.55 -25.63 -18.06
N VAL A 125 -9.77 -25.29 -17.04
CA VAL A 125 -8.99 -24.04 -17.03
C VAL A 125 -7.72 -24.31 -17.81
N ASN A 126 -7.68 -23.87 -19.06
CA ASN A 126 -6.44 -23.88 -19.82
C ASN A 126 -5.49 -22.87 -19.17
N PRO A 127 -4.23 -23.24 -18.90
CA PRO A 127 -3.20 -22.29 -18.50
C PRO A 127 -3.11 -21.16 -19.53
N MET A 128 -2.91 -19.93 -19.06
CA MET A 128 -2.65 -18.82 -19.97
C MET A 128 -1.36 -19.05 -20.75
N THR A 129 -1.34 -18.60 -22.00
CA THR A 129 -0.15 -18.55 -22.85
C THR A 129 0.54 -17.17 -22.76
N ASP A 130 1.80 -17.10 -23.17
CA ASP A 130 2.54 -15.83 -23.21
C ASP A 130 1.85 -14.78 -24.11
N ASP A 131 1.24 -15.22 -25.22
CA ASP A 131 0.53 -14.36 -26.17
C ASP A 131 -0.77 -13.82 -25.58
N GLU A 132 -1.49 -14.63 -24.79
CA GLU A 132 -2.69 -14.18 -24.07
C GLU A 132 -2.33 -13.16 -22.98
N VAL A 133 -1.20 -13.36 -22.28
CA VAL A 133 -0.72 -12.39 -21.28
C VAL A 133 -0.31 -11.08 -21.96
N GLU A 134 0.41 -11.14 -23.07
CA GLU A 134 0.76 -9.95 -23.85
C GLU A 134 -0.48 -9.21 -24.35
N ALA A 135 -1.45 -9.93 -24.94
CA ALA A 135 -2.70 -9.34 -25.42
C ALA A 135 -3.50 -8.70 -24.30
N ALA A 136 -3.54 -9.34 -23.12
CA ALA A 136 -4.20 -8.82 -21.94
C ALA A 136 -3.55 -7.50 -21.47
N LEU A 137 -2.22 -7.43 -21.38
CA LEU A 137 -1.50 -6.20 -21.02
C LEU A 137 -1.67 -5.10 -22.08
N GLN A 138 -1.67 -5.45 -23.37
CA GLN A 138 -1.85 -4.50 -24.47
C GLN A 138 -3.28 -3.93 -24.57
N SER A 139 -4.28 -4.65 -24.04
CA SER A 139 -5.67 -4.17 -23.99
C SER A 139 -5.82 -2.87 -23.18
N ARG A 140 -4.88 -2.60 -22.26
CA ARG A 140 -4.95 -1.51 -21.28
C ARG A 140 -6.24 -1.50 -20.45
N SER A 141 -6.87 -2.68 -20.32
CA SER A 141 -8.00 -2.88 -19.41
C SER A 141 -7.58 -2.59 -17.97
N ASP A 142 -8.52 -2.13 -17.15
CA ASP A 142 -8.30 -1.96 -15.72
C ASP A 142 -8.20 -3.32 -14.99
N HIS A 143 -8.77 -4.37 -15.58
CA HIS A 143 -8.69 -5.73 -15.06
C HIS A 143 -8.38 -6.71 -16.21
N PRO A 144 -7.15 -6.71 -16.74
CA PRO A 144 -6.80 -7.51 -17.91
C PRO A 144 -6.83 -9.03 -17.65
N PHE A 145 -6.82 -9.44 -16.37
CA PHE A 145 -6.83 -10.83 -15.93
C PHE A 145 -8.08 -11.19 -15.12
N ALA A 146 -9.19 -10.44 -15.25
CA ALA A 146 -10.41 -10.66 -14.47
C ALA A 146 -10.92 -12.13 -14.50
N ASP A 147 -10.81 -12.81 -15.65
CA ASP A 147 -11.20 -14.21 -15.80
C ASP A 147 -10.39 -15.19 -14.92
N LEU A 148 -9.18 -14.81 -14.52
CA LEU A 148 -8.36 -15.59 -13.58
C LEU A 148 -8.70 -15.23 -12.11
N GLU A 149 -9.29 -14.05 -11.89
CA GLU A 149 -9.67 -13.53 -10.58
C GLU A 149 -11.08 -13.96 -10.15
N GLU A 150 -12.06 -13.93 -11.06
CA GLU A 150 -13.49 -14.08 -10.75
C GLU A 150 -14.01 -15.52 -10.82
N LYS A 151 -13.22 -16.50 -11.30
CA LYS A 151 -13.77 -17.84 -11.58
C LYS A 151 -14.22 -18.56 -10.30
N PRO A 152 -15.53 -18.88 -10.19
CA PRO A 152 -16.13 -19.36 -8.95
C PRO A 152 -15.75 -20.80 -8.65
N SER A 153 -15.61 -21.06 -7.35
CA SER A 153 -15.82 -22.36 -6.73
C SER A 153 -17.04 -23.05 -7.37
N VAL A 154 -16.85 -24.28 -7.83
CA VAL A 154 -17.95 -25.13 -8.29
C VAL A 154 -19.00 -25.20 -7.16
N PRO A 155 -20.30 -25.02 -7.41
CA PRO A 155 -21.32 -25.12 -6.36
C PRO A 155 -21.20 -26.46 -5.62
N GLY A 156 -20.95 -26.42 -4.31
CA GLY A 156 -20.70 -27.60 -3.46
C GLY A 156 -19.24 -28.04 -3.31
N ILE A 157 -18.30 -27.42 -4.03
CA ILE A 157 -16.85 -27.60 -3.84
C ILE A 157 -16.25 -26.21 -3.63
N ALA A 158 -15.87 -25.89 -2.40
CA ALA A 158 -15.01 -24.75 -2.12
C ALA A 158 -13.61 -25.03 -2.71
N SER A 159 -13.44 -24.83 -4.01
CA SER A 159 -12.10 -24.81 -4.62
C SER A 159 -11.51 -23.43 -4.35
N SER A 160 -10.86 -23.29 -3.19
CA SER A 160 -10.04 -22.12 -2.90
C SER A 160 -8.70 -22.26 -3.62
N ARG A 161 -8.07 -21.13 -3.99
CA ARG A 161 -6.67 -21.12 -4.50
C ARG A 161 -5.74 -21.91 -3.59
N ALA A 162 -6.00 -21.89 -2.28
CA ALA A 162 -5.27 -22.69 -1.31
C ALA A 162 -5.38 -24.20 -1.53
N ALA A 163 -6.57 -24.70 -1.89
CA ALA A 163 -6.76 -26.11 -2.25
C ALA A 163 -6.05 -26.46 -3.56
N ALA A 164 -6.17 -25.60 -4.58
CA ALA A 164 -5.49 -25.78 -5.87
C ALA A 164 -3.97 -25.78 -5.73
N LEU A 165 -3.41 -25.04 -4.79
CA LEU A 165 -1.95 -24.95 -4.62
C LEU A 165 -1.41 -25.88 -3.54
N GLY A 166 -2.23 -26.65 -2.84
CA GLY A 166 -1.83 -27.40 -1.63
C GLY A 166 -0.68 -28.39 -1.84
N ASN A 167 -0.51 -28.92 -3.06
CA ASN A 167 0.47 -29.97 -3.38
C ASN A 167 1.71 -29.49 -4.16
N VAL A 168 1.80 -28.22 -4.52
CA VAL A 168 2.94 -27.72 -5.31
C VAL A 168 4.18 -27.60 -4.40
N SER A 169 5.19 -28.45 -4.51
CA SER A 169 6.37 -28.29 -3.64
C SER A 169 7.27 -27.15 -4.12
N ASP A 170 8.04 -26.55 -3.21
CA ASP A 170 9.00 -25.51 -3.57
C ASP A 170 10.10 -26.08 -4.51
N ASP A 171 10.49 -27.33 -4.30
CA ASP A 171 11.43 -28.07 -5.17
C ASP A 171 10.88 -28.24 -6.60
N ASP A 172 9.57 -28.55 -6.75
CA ASP A 172 8.93 -28.63 -8.06
C ASP A 172 8.94 -27.26 -8.75
N VAL A 173 8.70 -26.19 -8.00
CA VAL A 173 8.75 -24.82 -8.53
C VAL A 173 10.15 -24.47 -9.02
N GLU A 174 11.17 -24.77 -8.22
CA GLU A 174 12.57 -24.53 -8.57
C GLU A 174 12.96 -25.25 -9.87
N MET A 175 12.66 -26.55 -9.95
CA MET A 175 13.01 -27.37 -11.12
C MET A 175 12.26 -26.94 -12.38
N GLU A 176 10.94 -26.73 -12.28
CA GLU A 176 10.12 -26.45 -13.45
C GLU A 176 10.27 -25.01 -13.94
N LEU A 177 10.11 -24.02 -13.04
CA LEU A 177 10.14 -22.61 -13.42
C LEU A 177 11.56 -22.14 -13.74
N GLY A 178 12.57 -22.60 -12.98
CA GLY A 178 13.97 -22.26 -13.23
C GLY A 178 14.37 -22.60 -14.67
N LYS A 179 14.06 -23.83 -15.11
CA LYS A 179 14.30 -24.27 -16.49
C LYS A 179 13.51 -23.49 -17.53
N ARG A 180 12.26 -23.12 -17.25
CA ARG A 180 11.43 -22.29 -18.16
C ARG A 180 12.04 -20.90 -18.36
N ILE A 181 12.55 -20.28 -17.30
CA ILE A 181 13.21 -18.96 -17.38
C ILE A 181 14.53 -19.08 -18.15
N GLU A 182 15.37 -20.08 -17.83
CA GLU A 182 16.68 -20.25 -18.50
C GLU A 182 16.56 -20.51 -20.00
N LEU A 183 15.49 -21.17 -20.44
CA LEU A 183 15.24 -21.48 -21.85
C LEU A 183 14.44 -20.41 -22.59
N ASP A 184 14.01 -19.34 -21.91
CA ASP A 184 13.20 -18.30 -22.52
C ASP A 184 14.04 -17.34 -23.39
N PRO A 185 13.73 -17.19 -24.69
CA PRO A 185 14.53 -16.35 -25.58
C PRO A 185 14.49 -14.85 -25.24
N ASP A 186 13.37 -14.34 -24.72
CA ASP A 186 13.25 -12.93 -24.36
C ASP A 186 14.11 -12.60 -23.12
N LEU A 187 14.05 -13.43 -22.09
CA LEU A 187 14.90 -13.33 -20.90
C LEU A 187 16.37 -13.55 -21.23
N GLN A 188 16.72 -14.52 -22.08
CA GLN A 188 18.10 -14.70 -22.56
C GLN A 188 18.62 -13.43 -23.23
N LYS A 189 17.81 -12.77 -24.06
CA LYS A 189 18.18 -11.52 -24.72
C LYS A 189 18.34 -10.36 -23.73
N VAL A 190 17.43 -10.23 -22.76
CA VAL A 190 17.53 -9.20 -21.71
C VAL A 190 18.80 -9.40 -20.89
N CYS A 191 19.06 -10.61 -20.42
CA CYS A 191 20.25 -10.93 -19.62
C CYS A 191 21.55 -10.79 -20.43
N ALA A 192 21.56 -11.15 -21.71
CA ALA A 192 22.74 -10.93 -22.57
C ALA A 192 23.09 -9.44 -22.72
N ASN A 193 22.10 -8.55 -22.77
CA ASN A 193 22.32 -7.10 -22.78
C ASN A 193 22.93 -6.61 -21.46
N ILE A 194 22.39 -7.07 -20.32
CA ILE A 194 22.90 -6.77 -18.98
C ILE A 194 24.35 -7.24 -18.83
N ASP A 195 24.63 -8.50 -19.19
CA ASP A 195 25.96 -9.08 -19.09
C ASP A 195 26.99 -8.33 -19.94
N THR A 196 26.57 -7.83 -21.11
CA THR A 196 27.39 -7.02 -22.01
C THR A 196 27.70 -5.65 -21.39
N TYR A 197 26.73 -5.00 -20.75
CA TYR A 197 26.97 -3.76 -20.02
C TYR A 197 27.98 -3.95 -18.88
N ILE A 198 27.78 -4.96 -18.04
CA ILE A 198 28.68 -5.26 -16.91
C ILE A 198 30.09 -5.57 -17.40
N ALA A 199 30.22 -6.35 -18.49
CA ALA A 199 31.52 -6.66 -19.08
C ALA A 199 32.25 -5.39 -19.55
N ARG A 200 31.54 -4.43 -20.17
CA ARG A 200 32.13 -3.14 -20.58
C ARG A 200 32.51 -2.24 -19.40
N LYS A 201 31.78 -2.32 -18.29
CA LYS A 201 32.07 -1.56 -17.06
C LYS A 201 33.31 -2.09 -16.33
N THR A 202 33.52 -3.41 -16.36
CA THR A 202 34.53 -4.10 -15.52
C THR A 202 35.83 -4.42 -16.26
N LEU A 203 35.78 -4.60 -17.57
CA LEU A 203 36.93 -4.89 -18.40
C LEU A 203 37.25 -3.65 -19.23
N ASP A 204 38.49 -3.15 -19.13
CA ASP A 204 39.05 -2.05 -19.95
C ASP A 204 39.28 -2.50 -21.41
N VAL A 205 38.28 -3.18 -22.00
CA VAL A 205 38.40 -3.93 -23.23
C VAL A 205 37.41 -3.36 -24.24
N SER A 206 37.91 -2.39 -24.99
CA SER A 206 37.32 -1.79 -26.19
C SER A 206 37.28 -2.74 -27.41
N ARG A 207 37.35 -4.08 -27.23
CA ARG A 207 37.60 -5.03 -28.33
C ARG A 207 36.91 -6.40 -28.21
N GLY A 208 35.63 -6.43 -27.84
CA GLY A 208 34.77 -7.60 -28.02
C GLY A 208 33.64 -7.31 -29.00
N ASN A 209 33.45 -8.14 -30.04
CA ASN A 209 32.23 -8.14 -30.87
C ASN A 209 31.05 -8.63 -30.03
N HIS A 210 30.56 -7.81 -29.11
CA HIS A 210 29.33 -8.08 -28.39
C HIS A 210 28.15 -7.71 -29.29
N VAL A 211 27.39 -8.71 -29.72
CA VAL A 211 26.18 -8.54 -30.56
C VAL A 211 25.01 -7.96 -29.75
N ALA A 212 25.07 -8.03 -28.42
CA ALA A 212 24.04 -7.54 -27.50
C ALA A 212 24.17 -6.03 -27.20
N ASP A 213 23.05 -5.42 -26.83
CA ASP A 213 22.88 -3.96 -26.65
C ASP A 213 23.23 -3.54 -25.21
N ALA A 214 24.45 -3.03 -25.01
CA ALA A 214 24.90 -2.55 -23.71
C ALA A 214 24.12 -1.33 -23.19
N VAL A 215 23.60 -0.46 -24.08
CA VAL A 215 22.82 0.71 -23.66
C VAL A 215 21.49 0.25 -23.07
N GLN A 216 20.88 -0.76 -23.68
CA GLN A 216 19.70 -1.38 -23.10
C GLN A 216 20.03 -2.13 -21.80
N GLY A 217 21.19 -2.81 -21.75
CA GLY A 217 21.69 -3.48 -20.55
C GLY A 217 21.82 -2.53 -19.36
N GLU A 218 22.44 -1.36 -19.58
CA GLU A 218 22.59 -0.30 -18.57
C GLU A 218 21.24 0.17 -18.03
N LYS A 219 20.27 0.41 -18.92
CA LYS A 219 18.93 0.88 -18.53
C LYS A 219 18.19 -0.09 -17.62
N THR A 220 18.33 -1.39 -17.86
CA THR A 220 17.72 -2.41 -16.99
C THR A 220 18.54 -2.57 -15.71
N PHE A 221 19.87 -2.63 -15.82
CA PHE A 221 20.77 -2.76 -14.68
C PHE A 221 20.55 -1.65 -13.65
N SER A 222 20.43 -0.39 -14.09
CA SER A 222 20.32 0.77 -13.20
C SER A 222 19.01 0.85 -12.42
N LYS A 223 17.96 0.14 -12.85
CA LYS A 223 16.65 0.09 -12.16
C LYS A 223 16.55 -1.00 -11.11
N VAL A 224 17.33 -2.08 -11.29
CA VAL A 224 17.35 -3.21 -10.35
C VAL A 224 18.01 -2.77 -9.05
N ASN A 225 17.61 -3.34 -7.90
CA ASN A 225 18.13 -2.96 -6.61
C ASN A 225 19.64 -3.25 -6.49
N THR A 226 20.29 -2.55 -5.55
CA THR A 226 21.74 -2.57 -5.40
C THR A 226 22.30 -3.94 -5.00
N GLU A 227 21.51 -4.77 -4.31
CA GLU A 227 21.94 -6.11 -3.91
C GLU A 227 22.08 -7.03 -5.13
N ILE A 228 21.09 -7.03 -6.03
CA ILE A 228 21.13 -7.82 -7.27
C ILE A 228 22.14 -7.23 -8.25
N GLN A 229 22.26 -5.90 -8.35
CA GLN A 229 23.35 -5.27 -9.11
C GLN A 229 24.72 -5.79 -8.64
N SER A 230 24.92 -5.85 -7.31
CA SER A 230 26.15 -6.38 -6.72
C SER A 230 26.33 -7.87 -6.99
N GLU A 231 25.26 -8.67 -6.93
CA GLU A 231 25.27 -10.10 -7.30
C GLU A 231 25.73 -10.29 -8.75
N TRP A 232 25.25 -9.46 -9.69
CA TRP A 232 25.62 -9.56 -11.10
C TRP A 232 27.04 -9.07 -11.41
N GLU A 233 27.56 -8.13 -10.60
CA GLU A 233 28.93 -7.64 -10.69
C GLU A 233 29.94 -8.61 -10.06
N ASP A 234 29.63 -9.23 -8.92
CA ASP A 234 30.50 -10.17 -8.18
C ASP A 234 30.36 -11.62 -8.68
N ARG A 235 30.83 -11.84 -9.91
CA ARG A 235 30.63 -13.09 -10.68
C ARG A 235 31.33 -14.34 -10.13
N ASP A 236 32.24 -14.22 -9.17
CA ASP A 236 32.90 -15.37 -8.54
C ASP A 236 31.96 -16.09 -7.55
N GLN A 237 30.93 -15.41 -7.00
CA GLN A 237 29.95 -16.02 -6.08
C GLN A 237 28.77 -16.72 -6.78
N VAL A 238 28.35 -16.27 -7.96
CA VAL A 238 27.12 -16.78 -8.63
C VAL A 238 27.34 -18.13 -9.34
N THR A 239 28.57 -18.40 -9.81
CA THR A 239 28.87 -19.58 -10.67
C THR A 239 29.95 -20.51 -10.14
N GLY A 240 30.69 -20.12 -9.08
CA GLY A 240 31.77 -20.90 -8.48
C GLY A 240 32.95 -21.20 -9.42
N ARG A 241 33.15 -20.44 -10.51
CA ARG A 241 34.20 -20.65 -11.50
C ARG A 241 34.91 -19.34 -11.89
N PRO A 242 36.24 -19.34 -12.10
CA PRO A 242 37.02 -18.12 -12.25
C PRO A 242 36.74 -17.34 -13.54
N ARG A 243 36.49 -16.04 -13.35
CA ARG A 243 36.54 -14.80 -14.18
C ARG A 243 36.66 -14.77 -15.71
N ALA A 244 36.94 -15.84 -16.44
CA ALA A 244 37.22 -15.74 -17.87
C ALA A 244 36.43 -16.79 -18.66
N LEU A 245 35.18 -16.50 -19.02
CA LEU A 245 34.62 -16.73 -20.38
C LEU A 245 33.07 -16.70 -20.55
N LEU A 246 32.24 -16.52 -19.52
CA LEU A 246 30.80 -16.83 -19.69
C LEU A 246 29.86 -15.62 -19.69
N ILE A 247 29.26 -15.39 -20.86
CA ILE A 247 27.96 -14.76 -21.08
C ILE A 247 26.91 -15.68 -20.41
N GLY A 248 26.08 -15.18 -19.48
CA GLY A 248 24.98 -15.95 -18.86
C GLY A 248 24.79 -15.82 -17.33
N GLY A 249 25.60 -15.05 -16.60
CA GLY A 249 25.53 -14.96 -15.13
C GLY A 249 24.25 -14.30 -14.61
N SER A 250 23.81 -13.23 -15.28
CA SER A 250 22.54 -12.57 -14.93
C SER A 250 21.32 -13.45 -15.22
N LEU A 251 21.37 -14.36 -16.19
CA LEU A 251 20.25 -15.28 -16.48
C LEU A 251 20.01 -16.30 -15.35
N ILE A 252 21.08 -16.89 -14.81
CA ILE A 252 21.01 -17.83 -13.68
C ILE A 252 20.44 -17.11 -12.45
N SER A 253 20.93 -15.90 -12.19
CA SER A 253 20.42 -15.05 -11.10
C SER A 253 18.93 -14.72 -11.30
N VAL A 254 18.52 -14.30 -12.50
CA VAL A 254 17.11 -14.03 -12.83
C VAL A 254 16.23 -15.27 -12.64
N ALA A 255 16.70 -16.47 -13.00
CA ALA A 255 15.98 -17.72 -12.76
C ALA A 255 15.79 -18.00 -11.25
N LYS A 256 16.86 -17.88 -10.46
CA LYS A 256 16.83 -18.01 -9.00
C LYS A 256 15.83 -17.03 -8.36
N HIS A 257 15.88 -15.76 -8.75
CA HIS A 257 14.97 -14.73 -8.23
C HIS A 257 13.52 -14.94 -8.71
N GLY A 258 13.32 -15.34 -9.97
CA GLY A 258 12.01 -15.69 -10.53
C GLY A 258 11.34 -16.86 -9.80
N VAL A 259 12.10 -17.91 -9.48
CA VAL A 259 11.65 -19.03 -8.64
C VAL A 259 11.23 -18.54 -7.26
N ARG A 260 12.07 -17.72 -6.60
CA ARG A 260 11.75 -17.16 -5.28
C ARG A 260 10.44 -16.36 -5.30
N ILE A 261 10.25 -15.54 -6.32
CA ILE A 261 9.01 -14.79 -6.53
C ILE A 261 7.81 -15.75 -6.61
N ALA A 262 7.87 -16.77 -7.47
CA ALA A 262 6.77 -17.72 -7.65
C ALA A 262 6.44 -18.47 -6.35
N ILE A 263 7.46 -18.89 -5.57
CA ILE A 263 7.26 -19.52 -4.27
C ILE A 263 6.50 -18.58 -3.32
N ARG A 264 6.88 -17.29 -3.25
CA ARG A 264 6.18 -16.31 -2.40
C ARG A 264 4.74 -16.07 -2.86
N VAL A 265 4.51 -15.93 -4.17
CA VAL A 265 3.17 -15.80 -4.75
C VAL A 265 2.28 -16.99 -4.37
N ILE A 266 2.76 -18.22 -4.59
CA ILE A 266 2.06 -19.46 -4.26
C ILE A 266 1.79 -19.55 -2.75
N SER A 267 2.77 -19.20 -1.92
CA SER A 267 2.65 -19.19 -0.46
C SER A 267 1.58 -18.22 0.03
N ARG A 268 1.49 -17.02 -0.55
CA ARG A 268 0.43 -16.04 -0.25
C ARG A 268 -0.95 -16.58 -0.61
N MET A 269 -1.09 -17.18 -1.79
CA MET A 269 -2.35 -17.80 -2.23
C MET A 269 -2.78 -18.99 -1.35
N ARG A 270 -1.83 -19.82 -0.90
CA ARG A 270 -2.10 -20.90 0.08
C ARG A 270 -2.64 -20.38 1.40
N LYS A 271 -2.12 -19.25 1.84
CA LYS A 271 -2.51 -18.62 3.11
C LYS A 271 -3.75 -17.74 2.97
N GLY A 272 -4.28 -17.53 1.76
CA GLY A 272 -5.36 -16.58 1.49
C GLY A 272 -4.95 -15.11 1.69
N ARG A 273 -3.64 -14.84 1.60
CA ARG A 273 -2.98 -13.53 1.77
C ARG A 273 -2.63 -12.87 0.43
N ASP A 274 -3.16 -13.39 -0.67
CA ASP A 274 -2.95 -12.83 -2.00
C ASP A 274 -3.92 -11.68 -2.31
N HIS A 275 -3.51 -10.86 -3.26
CA HIS A 275 -4.17 -9.64 -3.73
C HIS A 275 -4.83 -9.85 -5.09
N GLY A 276 -5.05 -11.11 -5.46
CA GLY A 276 -5.24 -11.49 -6.85
C GLY A 276 -3.91 -11.88 -7.49
N VAL A 277 -3.99 -12.71 -8.53
CA VAL A 277 -2.82 -13.22 -9.25
C VAL A 277 -1.99 -12.08 -9.81
N HIS A 278 -2.63 -11.13 -10.48
CA HIS A 278 -1.94 -10.00 -11.10
C HIS A 278 -1.21 -9.14 -10.06
N ALA A 279 -1.94 -8.59 -9.08
CA ALA A 279 -1.38 -7.71 -8.07
C ALA A 279 -0.27 -8.41 -7.25
N THR A 280 -0.47 -9.67 -6.86
CA THR A 280 0.53 -10.41 -6.08
C THR A 280 1.79 -10.70 -6.88
N ILE A 281 1.72 -11.08 -8.16
CA ILE A 281 2.92 -11.23 -8.99
C ILE A 281 3.65 -9.89 -9.10
N ALA A 282 2.93 -8.80 -9.38
CA ALA A 282 3.52 -7.48 -9.50
C ALA A 282 4.23 -7.03 -8.21
N GLU A 283 3.58 -7.20 -7.05
CA GLU A 283 4.16 -6.89 -5.73
C GLU A 283 5.45 -7.67 -5.46
N GLU A 284 5.42 -8.99 -5.64
CA GLU A 284 6.57 -9.85 -5.34
C GLU A 284 7.74 -9.60 -6.31
N MET A 285 7.46 -9.27 -7.56
CA MET A 285 8.48 -8.85 -8.53
C MET A 285 9.12 -7.52 -8.15
N VAL A 286 8.29 -6.51 -7.81
CA VAL A 286 8.79 -5.20 -7.40
C VAL A 286 9.66 -5.33 -6.16
N ARG A 287 9.18 -6.06 -5.16
CA ARG A 287 9.92 -6.34 -3.92
C ARG A 287 11.27 -6.99 -4.19
N GLU A 288 11.31 -8.00 -5.06
CA GLU A 288 12.53 -8.75 -5.32
C GLU A 288 13.56 -7.98 -6.11
N PHE A 289 13.14 -7.34 -7.21
CA PHE A 289 14.07 -6.78 -8.19
C PHE A 289 14.29 -5.28 -8.06
N TYR A 290 13.31 -4.53 -7.57
CA TYR A 290 13.32 -3.07 -7.69
C TYR A 290 13.37 -2.38 -6.31
N GLY A 291 13.11 -3.14 -5.24
CA GLY A 291 13.25 -2.68 -3.85
C GLY A 291 12.51 -1.36 -3.62
N ASP A 292 13.26 -0.37 -3.13
CA ASP A 292 12.72 0.92 -2.71
C ASP A 292 12.44 1.92 -3.84
N LEU A 293 12.72 1.56 -5.09
CA LEU A 293 12.41 2.41 -6.26
C LEU A 293 10.95 2.86 -6.28
N ILE A 294 10.08 2.10 -5.60
CA ILE A 294 8.64 2.10 -5.81
C ILE A 294 7.83 2.54 -4.57
N GLY A 295 8.49 2.80 -3.43
CA GLY A 295 7.87 3.59 -2.33
C GLY A 295 7.93 3.01 -0.92
N SER A 296 8.50 1.83 -0.69
CA SER A 296 8.62 1.25 0.66
C SER A 296 9.42 2.11 1.64
N ILE A 297 10.59 2.63 1.24
CA ILE A 297 11.36 3.59 2.07
C ILE A 297 10.54 4.85 2.34
N VAL A 298 9.90 5.41 1.31
CA VAL A 298 9.04 6.58 1.44
C VAL A 298 7.95 6.36 2.47
N TRP A 299 7.26 5.22 2.38
CA TRP A 299 6.23 4.85 3.34
C TRP A 299 6.78 4.71 4.75
N GLY A 300 7.89 4.00 4.93
CA GLY A 300 8.56 3.85 6.23
C GLY A 300 8.94 5.20 6.85
N MET A 301 9.45 6.14 6.04
CA MET A 301 9.73 7.51 6.47
C MET A 301 8.46 8.23 6.90
N MET A 302 7.35 8.11 6.18
CA MET A 302 6.06 8.73 6.56
C MET A 302 5.50 8.17 7.86
N VAL A 303 5.56 6.85 8.06
CA VAL A 303 5.14 6.20 9.32
C VAL A 303 6.01 6.70 10.48
N LYS A 304 7.32 6.85 10.26
CA LYS A 304 8.25 7.39 11.25
C LYS A 304 7.96 8.87 11.54
N ASP A 305 7.77 9.67 10.49
CA ASP A 305 7.48 11.09 10.57
C ASP A 305 6.24 11.35 11.42
N ALA A 306 5.15 10.59 11.20
CA ALA A 306 3.94 10.67 12.03
C ALA A 306 4.22 10.51 13.54
N ARG A 307 5.18 9.66 13.94
CA ARG A 307 5.60 9.52 15.34
C ARG A 307 6.51 10.66 15.79
N ASP A 308 7.41 11.10 14.92
CA ASP A 308 8.38 12.16 15.25
C ASP A 308 7.71 13.50 15.56
N HIS A 309 6.47 13.72 15.07
CA HIS A 309 5.62 14.84 15.46
C HIS A 309 5.36 14.90 16.98
N PHE A 310 5.54 13.80 17.70
CA PHE A 310 5.30 13.69 19.14
C PHE A 310 6.59 13.62 19.99
N ASN A 311 7.76 13.77 19.36
CA ASN A 311 9.02 13.95 20.09
C ASN A 311 9.05 15.29 20.85
N PRO A 312 9.85 15.41 21.94
CA PRO A 312 10.02 16.67 22.64
C PRO A 312 10.46 17.81 21.70
N GLY A 313 9.74 18.93 21.73
CA GLY A 313 10.03 20.10 20.90
C GLY A 313 9.43 20.07 19.48
N SER A 314 8.75 19.00 19.10
CA SER A 314 7.98 18.89 17.85
C SER A 314 6.61 19.58 17.94
N VAL A 315 5.84 19.58 16.85
CA VAL A 315 4.54 20.27 16.81
C VAL A 315 3.47 19.62 17.71
N GLY A 316 3.51 18.29 17.89
CA GLY A 316 2.51 17.53 18.63
C GLY A 316 2.38 17.97 20.10
N PRO A 317 3.47 17.99 20.90
CA PRO A 317 3.43 18.46 22.27
C PRO A 317 2.97 19.92 22.39
N ARG A 318 3.32 20.77 21.42
CA ARG A 318 2.89 22.17 21.40
C ARG A 318 1.38 22.28 21.16
N LEU A 319 0.83 21.52 20.21
CA LEU A 319 -0.61 21.45 19.97
C LEU A 319 -1.35 20.88 21.19
N ILE A 320 -0.86 19.79 21.79
CA ILE A 320 -1.42 19.22 23.02
C ILE A 320 -1.45 20.27 24.14
N SER A 321 -0.35 20.99 24.36
CA SER A 321 -0.26 22.05 25.36
C SER A 321 -1.28 23.17 25.12
N ALA A 322 -1.48 23.57 23.85
CA ALA A 322 -2.46 24.58 23.49
C ALA A 322 -3.90 24.13 23.80
N LEU A 323 -4.20 22.85 23.59
CA LEU A 323 -5.52 22.28 23.83
C LEU A 323 -5.79 22.02 25.32
N SER A 324 -4.76 21.66 26.10
CA SER A 324 -4.89 21.37 27.53
C SER A 324 -5.41 22.55 28.37
N GLY A 325 -5.26 23.79 27.89
CA GLY A 325 -5.77 25.00 28.54
C GLY A 325 -7.25 25.30 28.25
N VAL A 326 -7.89 24.57 27.33
CA VAL A 326 -9.23 24.90 26.83
C VAL A 326 -10.29 24.16 27.65
N LYS A 327 -11.06 24.93 28.44
CA LYS A 327 -12.15 24.39 29.25
C LYS A 327 -13.32 23.92 28.37
N ASP A 328 -13.86 22.74 28.69
CA ASP A 328 -15.02 22.13 28.01
C ASP A 328 -14.80 21.94 26.49
N LEU A 329 -13.57 21.63 26.07
CA LEU A 329 -13.20 21.43 24.67
C LEU A 329 -13.95 20.23 24.06
N GLN A 330 -14.65 20.47 22.96
CA GLN A 330 -15.15 19.48 22.01
C GLN A 330 -14.12 19.30 20.89
N LEU A 331 -13.63 18.08 20.75
CA LEU A 331 -12.56 17.75 19.82
C LEU A 331 -13.05 16.72 18.80
N LEU A 332 -13.01 17.09 17.52
CA LEU A 332 -13.20 16.18 16.39
C LEU A 332 -11.84 15.98 15.71
N VAL A 333 -11.38 14.74 15.65
CA VAL A 333 -10.17 14.35 14.91
C VAL A 333 -10.59 13.55 13.69
N VAL A 334 -10.19 14.02 12.50
CA VAL A 334 -10.41 13.32 11.24
C VAL A 334 -9.06 12.92 10.66
N GLY A 335 -8.85 11.63 10.45
CA GLY A 335 -7.63 11.10 9.83
C GLY A 335 -7.95 10.37 8.53
N HIS A 336 -7.41 10.82 7.41
CA HIS A 336 -7.51 10.12 6.13
C HIS A 336 -6.25 9.31 5.83
N SER A 337 -6.36 8.05 5.42
CA SER A 337 -5.22 7.20 5.06
C SER A 337 -4.13 7.24 6.14
N ALA A 338 -2.89 7.66 5.81
CA ALA A 338 -1.79 7.83 6.76
C ALA A 338 -2.07 8.88 7.86
N GLY A 339 -2.98 9.82 7.61
CA GLY A 339 -3.70 10.68 8.58
C GLY A 339 -4.06 9.97 9.87
N SER A 340 -4.50 8.71 9.73
CA SER A 340 -4.94 7.86 10.83
C SER A 340 -3.81 7.45 11.77
N ILE A 341 -2.59 7.30 11.26
CA ILE A 341 -1.40 7.00 12.09
C ILE A 341 -1.15 8.18 13.01
N TRP A 342 -1.03 9.38 12.43
CA TRP A 342 -0.84 10.62 13.19
C TRP A 342 -1.96 10.84 14.20
N ALA A 343 -3.23 10.57 13.83
CA ALA A 343 -4.37 10.68 14.73
C ALA A 343 -4.20 9.78 15.97
N THR A 344 -3.77 8.53 15.79
CA THR A 344 -3.54 7.62 16.92
C THR A 344 -2.33 8.01 17.77
N GLU A 345 -1.27 8.55 17.16
CA GLU A 345 -0.11 9.05 17.90
C GLU A 345 -0.49 10.29 18.74
N PHE A 346 -1.27 11.21 18.17
CA PHE A 346 -1.83 12.36 18.88
C PHE A 346 -2.70 11.96 20.06
N LEU A 347 -3.62 11.02 19.83
CA LEU A 347 -4.53 10.53 20.85
C LEU A 347 -3.85 9.64 21.91
N SER A 348 -2.68 9.06 21.59
CA SER A 348 -1.84 8.37 22.57
C SER A 348 -1.05 9.36 23.42
N ALA A 349 -0.45 10.38 22.79
CA ALA A 349 0.40 11.36 23.45
C ALA A 349 -0.37 12.27 24.42
N ARG A 350 -1.65 12.53 24.16
CA ARG A 350 -2.53 13.30 25.07
C ARG A 350 -2.85 12.63 26.41
N ASN A 351 -2.42 11.39 26.65
CA ASN A 351 -2.48 10.82 28.00
C ASN A 351 -1.60 11.62 28.99
N ALA A 352 -0.74 12.52 28.51
CA ALA A 352 -0.21 13.62 29.32
C ALA A 352 -1.33 14.65 29.60
N PRO A 353 -1.63 14.98 30.87
CA PRO A 353 -2.88 15.61 31.31
C PRO A 353 -3.33 16.85 30.52
N GLY A 354 -4.63 16.91 30.16
CA GLY A 354 -5.34 18.15 29.82
C GLY A 354 -6.22 18.14 28.56
N VAL A 355 -6.05 17.19 27.62
CA VAL A 355 -6.89 17.13 26.40
C VAL A 355 -8.04 16.11 26.57
N PRO A 356 -9.31 16.47 26.29
CA PRO A 356 -10.48 15.61 26.49
C PRO A 356 -10.66 14.57 25.37
N PRO A 357 -11.45 13.49 25.62
CA PRO A 357 -11.78 12.46 24.63
C PRO A 357 -12.26 13.06 23.31
N ALA A 358 -11.81 12.51 22.18
CA ALA A 358 -12.15 13.02 20.86
C ALA A 358 -13.26 12.19 20.20
N ASP A 359 -14.10 12.84 19.40
CA ASP A 359 -14.78 12.13 18.32
C ASP A 359 -13.74 11.81 17.25
N LEU A 360 -13.52 10.53 16.98
CA LEU A 360 -12.53 10.07 16.02
C LEU A 360 -13.24 9.55 14.77
N VAL A 361 -12.95 10.18 13.62
CA VAL A 361 -13.41 9.74 12.31
C VAL A 361 -12.20 9.36 11.46
N LEU A 362 -12.16 8.13 10.97
CA LEU A 362 -11.10 7.64 10.10
C LEU A 362 -11.64 7.39 8.69
N LEU A 363 -10.93 7.89 7.68
CA LEU A 363 -11.26 7.71 6.26
C LEU A 363 -10.19 6.83 5.62
N ALA A 364 -10.56 5.64 5.14
CA ALA A 364 -9.65 4.65 4.55
C ALA A 364 -8.31 4.46 5.33
N PRO A 365 -8.35 4.16 6.64
CA PRO A 365 -7.16 4.25 7.50
C PRO A 365 -6.02 3.30 7.11
N ALA A 366 -4.87 3.88 6.78
CA ALA A 366 -3.65 3.15 6.42
C ALA A 366 -2.76 2.85 7.65
N ILE A 367 -3.38 2.44 8.76
CA ILE A 367 -2.69 2.05 9.99
C ILE A 367 -2.74 0.53 10.14
N ARG A 368 -1.62 -0.09 10.52
CA ARG A 368 -1.60 -1.51 10.88
C ARG A 368 -2.53 -1.79 12.05
N ILE A 369 -3.26 -2.90 11.99
CA ILE A 369 -4.16 -3.37 13.04
C ILE A 369 -3.44 -3.51 14.38
N LYS A 370 -2.20 -4.01 14.40
CA LYS A 370 -1.40 -4.09 15.62
C LYS A 370 -1.20 -2.73 16.28
N ARG A 371 -0.85 -1.70 15.50
CA ARG A 371 -0.64 -0.34 16.01
C ARG A 371 -1.93 0.26 16.57
N PHE A 372 -3.05 0.03 15.90
CA PHE A 372 -4.35 0.44 16.41
C PHE A 372 -4.72 -0.31 17.70
N ALA A 373 -4.44 -1.61 17.79
CA ALA A 373 -4.65 -2.40 19.01
C ALA A 373 -3.79 -1.90 20.19
N ASP A 374 -2.54 -1.53 19.93
CA ASP A 374 -1.63 -0.94 20.92
C ASP A 374 -2.16 0.41 21.40
N PHE A 375 -2.65 1.28 20.49
CA PHE A 375 -3.34 2.52 20.83
C PHE A 375 -4.58 2.30 21.71
N LEU A 376 -5.46 1.36 21.35
CA LEU A 376 -6.61 0.99 22.17
C LEU A 376 -6.21 0.46 23.56
N SER A 377 -4.98 -0.04 23.72
CA SER A 377 -4.43 -0.48 25.00
C SER A 377 -3.86 0.68 25.81
N SER A 378 -3.12 1.57 25.17
CA SER A 378 -2.41 2.66 25.85
C SER A 378 -3.34 3.80 26.22
N ALA A 379 -4.40 4.05 25.44
CA ALA A 379 -5.30 5.19 25.59
C ALA A 379 -6.78 4.79 25.49
N PRO A 380 -7.29 3.91 26.37
CA PRO A 380 -8.65 3.35 26.27
C PRO A 380 -9.75 4.41 26.33
N ASP A 381 -9.51 5.52 27.03
CA ASP A 381 -10.47 6.61 27.22
C ASP A 381 -10.27 7.76 26.21
N ALA A 382 -9.36 7.62 25.24
CA ALA A 382 -9.07 8.71 24.30
C ALA A 382 -10.20 8.95 23.28
N ILE A 383 -11.05 7.95 23.03
CA ILE A 383 -12.10 8.01 22.01
C ILE A 383 -13.45 8.17 22.68
N ARG A 384 -14.14 9.28 22.41
CA ARG A 384 -15.53 9.52 22.83
C ARG A 384 -16.51 8.78 21.92
N ASN A 385 -16.38 9.02 20.63
CA ASN A 385 -17.16 8.36 19.57
C ASN A 385 -16.20 7.94 18.46
N PHE A 386 -16.51 6.84 17.77
CA PHE A 386 -15.69 6.31 16.68
C PHE A 386 -16.52 6.13 15.41
N ARG A 387 -15.96 6.55 14.27
CA ARG A 387 -16.47 6.24 12.94
C ARG A 387 -15.32 5.90 12.01
N MET A 388 -15.52 4.91 11.15
CA MET A 388 -14.58 4.56 10.11
C MET A 388 -15.31 4.36 8.79
N PHE A 389 -14.81 4.98 7.73
CA PHE A 389 -15.31 4.83 6.37
C PHE A 389 -14.29 4.09 5.54
N ILE A 390 -14.69 2.98 4.93
CA ILE A 390 -13.81 2.11 4.11
C ILE A 390 -14.52 1.63 2.86
N MET A 391 -13.79 1.08 1.90
CA MET A 391 -14.38 0.34 0.79
C MET A 391 -14.55 -1.14 1.16
N SER A 392 -15.50 -1.82 0.51
CA SER A 392 -15.57 -3.28 0.58
C SER A 392 -14.36 -3.90 -0.11
N ASP A 393 -14.05 -5.16 0.21
CA ASP A 393 -12.92 -5.84 -0.44
C ASP A 393 -13.03 -5.84 -1.98
N LYS A 394 -14.25 -6.01 -2.48
CA LYS A 394 -14.55 -5.97 -3.92
C LYS A 394 -14.20 -4.61 -4.54
N LEU A 395 -14.54 -3.52 -3.86
CA LEU A 395 -14.27 -2.16 -4.35
C LEU A 395 -12.78 -1.83 -4.26
N GLU A 396 -12.10 -2.23 -3.18
CA GLU A 396 -10.63 -2.07 -3.05
C GLU A 396 -9.85 -2.80 -4.15
N ARG A 397 -10.30 -4.00 -4.55
CA ARG A 397 -9.72 -4.76 -5.68
C ARG A 397 -10.10 -4.23 -7.06
N ALA A 398 -11.06 -3.31 -7.13
CA ALA A 398 -11.50 -2.64 -8.35
C ALA A 398 -10.96 -1.20 -8.46
N ASP A 399 -10.42 -0.65 -7.37
CA ASP A 399 -9.87 0.70 -7.31
C ASP A 399 -8.47 0.72 -7.95
N VAL A 400 -8.39 1.09 -9.22
CA VAL A 400 -7.10 1.18 -9.90
C VAL A 400 -6.28 2.34 -9.34
N LEU A 401 -5.21 2.02 -8.61
CA LEU A 401 -4.30 2.97 -7.96
C LEU A 401 -3.90 4.17 -8.84
N LEU A 402 -3.52 3.92 -10.09
CA LEU A 402 -3.02 4.95 -11.01
C LEU A 402 -4.14 5.67 -11.78
N GLY A 403 -5.40 5.34 -11.48
CA GLY A 403 -6.59 5.79 -12.19
C GLY A 403 -6.96 4.90 -13.37
N LYS A 404 -8.18 5.08 -13.88
CA LYS A 404 -8.73 4.27 -14.98
C LYS A 404 -7.85 4.29 -16.23
N GLY A 405 -7.79 3.16 -16.91
CA GLY A 405 -6.92 2.90 -18.05
C GLY A 405 -5.49 2.48 -17.68
N TYR A 406 -5.18 2.33 -16.38
CA TYR A 406 -3.88 1.90 -15.87
C TYR A 406 -3.92 0.64 -15.01
N GLY A 407 -5.08 -0.04 -14.88
CA GLY A 407 -5.17 -1.23 -14.03
C GLY A 407 -4.41 -2.45 -14.58
N PHE A 408 -4.02 -2.40 -15.85
CA PHE A 408 -3.04 -3.33 -16.43
C PHE A 408 -1.63 -3.23 -15.83
N LEU A 409 -1.36 -2.17 -15.06
CA LEU A 409 -0.14 -2.02 -14.27
C LEU A 409 -0.33 -2.57 -12.86
N TYR A 410 -1.40 -2.15 -12.20
CA TYR A 410 -1.75 -2.61 -10.87
C TYR A 410 -3.26 -2.43 -10.66
N PRO A 411 -4.02 -3.53 -10.50
CA PRO A 411 -5.47 -3.50 -10.61
C PRO A 411 -6.18 -3.12 -9.29
N SER A 412 -5.44 -2.87 -8.21
CA SER A 412 -5.98 -2.72 -6.85
C SER A 412 -5.62 -1.38 -6.21
N SER A 413 -6.26 -1.08 -5.08
CA SER A 413 -6.16 0.21 -4.39
C SER A 413 -4.78 0.52 -3.82
N LEU A 414 -4.62 1.76 -3.35
CA LEU A 414 -3.45 2.15 -2.58
C LEU A 414 -3.29 1.33 -1.29
N LEU A 415 -4.35 0.97 -0.57
CA LEU A 415 -4.21 0.16 0.64
C LEU A 415 -3.74 -1.25 0.34
N TYR A 416 -4.18 -1.83 -0.77
CA TYR A 416 -3.64 -3.08 -1.29
C TYR A 416 -2.14 -2.97 -1.57
N LEU A 417 -1.70 -1.88 -2.19
CA LEU A 417 -0.29 -1.66 -2.43
C LEU A 417 0.50 -1.46 -1.13
N VAL A 418 -0.02 -0.66 -0.20
CA VAL A 418 0.63 -0.41 1.09
C VAL A 418 0.78 -1.72 1.86
N SER A 419 -0.31 -2.49 1.98
CA SER A 419 -0.34 -3.79 2.65
C SER A 419 0.63 -4.79 2.00
N GLY A 420 0.58 -4.89 0.67
CA GLY A 420 1.24 -5.94 -0.10
C GLY A 420 2.69 -5.65 -0.47
N LEU A 421 3.10 -4.38 -0.53
CA LEU A 421 4.43 -3.95 -0.97
C LEU A 421 5.16 -3.05 0.05
N PHE A 422 4.53 -1.95 0.49
CA PHE A 422 5.25 -0.90 1.25
C PHE A 422 5.48 -1.25 2.72
N GLU A 423 4.53 -1.96 3.31
CA GLU A 423 4.69 -2.50 4.64
C GLU A 423 5.73 -3.64 4.63
N SER A 424 6.67 -3.57 5.57
CA SER A 424 7.76 -4.53 5.69
C SER A 424 7.52 -5.54 6.80
N GLU A 425 8.06 -6.75 6.68
CA GLU A 425 8.06 -7.68 7.79
C GLU A 425 8.83 -7.11 8.99
N GLY A 426 8.30 -7.27 10.21
CA GLY A 426 8.93 -6.76 11.41
C GLY A 426 8.08 -6.95 12.67
N GLU A 427 8.35 -6.15 13.70
CA GLU A 427 7.63 -6.20 14.98
C GLU A 427 6.11 -6.03 14.82
N ASP A 428 5.70 -5.29 13.79
CA ASP A 428 4.30 -5.00 13.52
C ASP A 428 3.60 -6.02 12.60
N GLY A 429 4.25 -7.13 12.28
CA GLY A 429 3.69 -8.22 11.46
C GLY A 429 4.37 -8.42 10.11
N ALA A 430 3.81 -9.32 9.32
CA ALA A 430 4.36 -9.78 8.04
C ALA A 430 4.04 -8.86 6.85
N PHE A 431 4.54 -9.22 5.67
CA PHE A 431 4.03 -8.73 4.37
C PHE A 431 2.54 -9.07 4.17
N ASP A 432 1.83 -8.36 3.28
CA ASP A 432 0.35 -8.32 3.26
C ASP A 432 -0.16 -7.84 4.63
N ALA A 433 0.40 -6.73 5.11
CA ALA A 433 0.15 -6.23 6.45
C ALA A 433 -1.35 -5.97 6.67
N ALA A 434 -1.89 -6.46 7.78
CA ALA A 434 -3.29 -6.21 8.12
C ALA A 434 -3.51 -4.74 8.45
N LEU A 435 -4.16 -4.00 7.55
CA LEU A 435 -4.48 -2.58 7.73
C LEU A 435 -5.92 -2.40 8.20
N LEU A 436 -6.14 -1.44 9.11
CA LEU A 436 -7.44 -1.13 9.68
C LEU A 436 -8.47 -0.74 8.61
N GLY A 437 -8.03 -0.06 7.55
CA GLY A 437 -8.87 0.47 6.49
C GLY A 437 -9.33 -0.55 5.46
N MET A 438 -8.93 -1.81 5.56
CA MET A 438 -9.25 -2.84 4.58
C MET A 438 -10.32 -3.80 5.12
N ASP A 439 -11.50 -3.81 4.49
CA ASP A 439 -12.63 -4.66 4.85
C ASP A 439 -12.27 -6.15 4.94
N ARG A 440 -11.36 -6.63 4.09
CA ARG A 440 -10.89 -8.02 4.15
C ARG A 440 -10.33 -8.44 5.51
N PHE A 441 -9.79 -7.53 6.32
CA PHE A 441 -9.27 -7.89 7.65
C PHE A 441 -10.29 -7.63 8.76
N VAL A 442 -11.03 -6.53 8.69
CA VAL A 442 -11.95 -6.13 9.77
C VAL A 442 -13.37 -6.70 9.61
N GLY A 443 -13.71 -7.17 8.42
CA GLY A 443 -15.01 -7.73 8.04
C GLY A 443 -15.29 -9.10 8.66
N GLN A 444 -16.24 -9.85 8.09
CA GLN A 444 -16.72 -11.10 8.68
C GLN A 444 -15.72 -12.26 8.55
N GLU A 445 -15.06 -12.37 7.39
CA GLU A 445 -14.21 -13.50 7.02
C GLU A 445 -12.76 -13.08 6.75
N PRO A 446 -11.97 -12.77 7.80
CA PRO A 446 -10.58 -12.38 7.61
C PRO A 446 -9.70 -13.53 7.08
N PRO A 447 -8.61 -13.21 6.36
CA PRO A 447 -7.58 -14.18 6.00
C PRO A 447 -7.09 -14.98 7.20
N LYS A 448 -6.64 -16.21 6.94
CA LYS A 448 -6.04 -17.04 7.98
C LYS A 448 -4.67 -16.48 8.35
N LEU A 449 -4.63 -15.81 9.50
CA LEU A 449 -3.39 -15.36 10.11
C LEU A 449 -2.73 -16.52 10.85
N SER A 450 -1.40 -16.59 10.79
CA SER A 450 -0.61 -17.61 11.49
C SER A 450 0.16 -17.05 12.69
N ASP A 451 0.43 -15.75 12.69
CA ASP A 451 1.14 -15.09 13.79
C ASP A 451 0.17 -14.78 14.94
N GLN A 452 0.51 -15.25 16.15
CA GLN A 452 -0.36 -15.11 17.32
C GLN A 452 -0.52 -13.66 17.78
N LYS A 453 0.48 -12.79 17.57
CA LYS A 453 0.37 -11.37 17.92
C LYS A 453 -0.56 -10.66 16.95
N GLU A 454 -0.47 -10.99 15.65
CA GLU A 454 -1.37 -10.48 14.61
C GLU A 454 -2.82 -10.91 14.88
N ILE A 455 -3.03 -12.18 15.25
CA ILE A 455 -4.35 -12.72 15.65
C ILE A 455 -4.91 -11.95 16.85
N ALA A 456 -4.15 -11.84 17.95
CA ALA A 456 -4.61 -11.16 19.16
C ALA A 456 -4.91 -9.67 18.92
N ALA A 457 -4.08 -9.00 18.12
CA ALA A 457 -4.34 -7.62 17.72
C ALA A 457 -5.63 -7.49 16.90
N LEU A 458 -5.84 -8.37 15.93
CA LEU A 458 -7.05 -8.39 15.10
C LEU A 458 -8.30 -8.65 15.94
N GLU A 459 -8.26 -9.62 16.85
CA GLU A 459 -9.37 -9.92 17.76
C GLU A 459 -9.73 -8.70 18.61
N LYS A 460 -8.73 -8.02 19.17
CA LYS A 460 -8.94 -6.79 19.94
C LYS A 460 -9.58 -5.68 19.12
N VAL A 461 -9.08 -5.43 17.90
CA VAL A 461 -9.64 -4.41 17.01
C VAL A 461 -11.05 -4.76 16.59
N ARG A 462 -11.34 -6.02 16.21
CA ARG A 462 -12.69 -6.45 15.85
C ARG A 462 -13.65 -6.36 17.04
N ALA A 463 -13.21 -6.72 18.25
CA ALA A 463 -14.01 -6.54 19.45
C ALA A 463 -14.37 -5.07 19.68
N PHE A 464 -13.41 -4.15 19.48
CA PHE A 464 -13.67 -2.71 19.52
C PHE A 464 -14.64 -2.27 18.41
N LEU A 465 -14.43 -2.67 17.16
CA LEU A 465 -15.30 -2.25 16.04
C LEU A 465 -16.74 -2.77 16.19
N ASN A 466 -16.92 -3.96 16.77
CA ASN A 466 -18.22 -4.58 16.99
C ASN A 466 -18.89 -4.21 18.32
N ALA A 467 -18.21 -3.46 19.19
CA ALA A 467 -18.75 -3.08 20.51
C ALA A 467 -19.97 -2.15 20.41
N GLU A 468 -20.06 -1.36 19.34
CA GLU A 468 -21.20 -0.48 19.06
C GLU A 468 -21.59 -0.58 17.58
N PRO A 469 -22.88 -0.47 17.25
CA PRO A 469 -23.31 -0.48 15.86
C PRO A 469 -22.72 0.69 15.07
N ASN A 470 -22.61 0.50 13.76
CA ASN A 470 -22.26 1.54 12.80
C ASN A 470 -20.82 2.09 12.90
N ARG A 471 -19.94 1.58 13.77
CA ARG A 471 -18.54 2.04 13.83
C ARG A 471 -17.79 1.93 12.49
N VAL A 472 -18.20 1.01 11.63
CA VAL A 472 -17.67 0.81 10.28
C VAL A 472 -18.78 1.09 9.26
N ILE A 473 -18.50 1.99 8.32
CA ILE A 473 -19.38 2.34 7.20
C ILE A 473 -18.65 1.93 5.92
N LEU A 474 -19.25 1.00 5.18
CA LEU A 474 -18.75 0.62 3.88
C LEU A 474 -19.18 1.64 2.83
N SER A 475 -18.37 1.77 1.79
CA SER A 475 -18.75 2.49 0.58
C SER A 475 -20.03 1.90 -0.04
N GLU A 476 -20.78 2.73 -0.74
CA GLU A 476 -22.17 2.49 -1.19
C GLU A 476 -23.24 2.48 -0.08
N SER A 477 -22.88 2.77 1.17
CA SER A 477 -23.86 2.89 2.27
C SER A 477 -24.72 4.14 2.13
N ASN A 478 -26.03 3.96 2.35
CA ASN A 478 -27.02 5.05 2.42
C ASN A 478 -27.99 4.82 3.61
N ALA A 479 -27.43 4.69 4.82
CA ALA A 479 -28.17 4.29 6.02
C ALA A 479 -28.70 5.47 6.86
N GLY A 480 -28.52 6.70 6.41
CA GLY A 480 -29.02 7.91 7.08
C GLY A 480 -27.91 8.89 7.48
N ALA A 481 -28.29 9.96 8.18
CA ALA A 481 -27.35 11.00 8.60
C ALA A 481 -26.18 10.40 9.42
N GLY A 482 -24.94 10.74 9.05
CA GLY A 482 -23.74 10.20 9.68
C GLY A 482 -23.31 8.82 9.17
N LEU A 483 -24.10 8.17 8.31
CA LEU A 483 -23.94 6.77 7.89
C LEU A 483 -23.91 6.58 6.36
N ASN A 484 -23.77 7.66 5.59
CA ASN A 484 -23.74 7.62 4.13
C ASN A 484 -22.30 7.71 3.62
N CYS A 485 -21.97 6.92 2.61
CA CYS A 485 -20.65 6.90 1.96
C CYS A 485 -20.78 6.38 0.53
N LEU A 486 -20.37 7.16 -0.48
CA LEU A 486 -20.38 6.77 -1.90
C LEU A 486 -18.98 6.84 -2.54
N SER A 487 -17.92 6.88 -1.74
CA SER A 487 -16.55 6.87 -2.25
C SER A 487 -16.21 5.53 -2.90
N HIS A 488 -15.73 5.53 -4.15
CA HIS A 488 -15.30 4.30 -4.86
C HIS A 488 -13.79 4.26 -5.13
N ALA A 489 -13.04 5.16 -4.51
CA ALA A 489 -11.59 5.21 -4.62
C ALA A 489 -10.96 5.60 -3.28
N HIS A 490 -9.79 5.07 -2.98
CA HIS A 490 -9.07 5.34 -1.73
C HIS A 490 -8.87 6.84 -1.47
N GLY A 491 -8.53 7.59 -2.52
CA GLY A 491 -8.30 9.03 -2.44
C GLY A 491 -9.57 9.88 -2.38
N ALA A 492 -10.76 9.33 -2.62
CA ALA A 492 -11.98 10.11 -2.83
C ALA A 492 -12.84 10.31 -1.57
N PHE A 493 -12.47 9.73 -0.42
CA PHE A 493 -13.28 9.82 0.80
C PHE A 493 -13.43 11.24 1.33
N ASP A 494 -12.44 12.10 1.09
CA ASP A 494 -12.47 13.50 1.49
C ASP A 494 -12.97 14.44 0.38
N ASP A 495 -13.36 13.89 -0.77
CA ASP A 495 -14.03 14.56 -1.89
C ASP A 495 -15.50 14.17 -2.00
N ASP A 496 -15.89 12.96 -1.55
CA ASP A 496 -17.25 12.45 -1.65
C ASP A 496 -18.24 13.26 -0.78
N PRO A 497 -19.20 13.99 -1.38
CA PRO A 497 -20.13 14.82 -0.63
C PRO A 497 -20.98 14.05 0.39
N LYS A 498 -21.25 12.76 0.14
CA LYS A 498 -22.04 11.94 1.07
C LYS A 498 -21.23 11.54 2.30
N THR A 499 -19.97 11.16 2.09
CA THR A 499 -19.02 10.91 3.19
C THR A 499 -18.80 12.18 4.01
N LEU A 500 -18.51 13.31 3.37
CA LEU A 500 -18.30 14.59 4.07
C LEU A 500 -19.53 15.04 4.86
N ALA A 501 -20.74 14.89 4.30
CA ALA A 501 -21.97 15.17 5.02
C ALA A 501 -22.16 14.25 6.24
N SER A 502 -21.69 13.01 6.17
CA SER A 502 -21.69 12.09 7.32
C SER A 502 -20.66 12.47 8.38
N VAL A 503 -19.48 12.95 7.99
CA VAL A 503 -18.49 13.48 8.94
C VAL A 503 -19.00 14.76 9.60
N ALA A 504 -19.67 15.63 8.84
CA ALA A 504 -20.18 16.91 9.33
C ALA A 504 -21.23 16.77 10.44
N THR A 505 -21.87 15.60 10.62
CA THR A 505 -22.81 15.39 11.74
C THR A 505 -22.15 15.47 13.13
N TYR A 506 -20.81 15.40 13.20
CA TYR A 506 -20.05 15.59 14.43
C TYR A 506 -19.84 17.07 14.79
N LEU A 507 -20.18 17.99 13.87
CA LEU A 507 -19.96 19.43 14.01
C LEU A 507 -21.15 20.18 14.65
N GLY A 508 -22.28 19.52 14.90
CA GLY A 508 -23.47 20.10 15.54
C GLY A 508 -24.77 19.63 14.93
#